data_AF-A0A7J4RC88-F1
#
_entry.id   AF-A0A7J4RC88-F1
#
_cell.length_a   1.000
_cell.length_b   1.000
_cell.length_c   1.000
_cell.angle_alpha   90.00
_cell.angle_beta   90.00
_cell.angle_gamma   90.00
#
_symmetry.space_group_name_H-M   'P 1'
#
loop_
_entity.id
_entity.type
_entity.pdbx_description
1 polymer ?
#
loop_
_entity_poly.entity_id
_entity_poly.type
_entity_poly.pdbx_seq_one_letter_code
_entity_poly.pdbx_strand_id
1 'polypeptide(L)'
;MAWLEWREYLNIIYHDVVEIEEGDIPLSQDSKTLAKADRQEAESKALNRLKEKLPRLLKTKVPALFKEFQECKTPEARFANAIDKLDAVIQELDYKRDWKGWAAEFLKREKAIYFEPFPEIKEAFEGLMRYLAGEGYFG
;
A
#
# COMPACT_ATOMS: atom_id res chain seq x y z
N MET A 1 -20.21 1.57 -17.70
CA MET A 1 -19.10 1.55 -18.67
C MET A 1 -17.95 2.49 -18.28
N ALA A 2 -18.16 3.58 -17.54
CA ALA A 2 -17.07 4.48 -17.09
C ALA A 2 -16.11 3.95 -15.98
N TRP A 3 -16.46 2.87 -15.28
CA TRP A 3 -15.66 2.38 -14.15
C TRP A 3 -14.44 1.52 -14.57
N LEU A 4 -14.34 1.14 -15.84
CA LEU A 4 -13.19 0.41 -16.37
C LEU A 4 -12.04 1.34 -16.75
N GLU A 5 -12.32 2.62 -17.02
CA GLU A 5 -11.35 3.57 -17.58
C GLU A 5 -10.41 4.19 -16.53
N TRP A 6 -10.68 4.00 -15.24
CA TRP A 6 -9.95 4.65 -14.13
C TRP A 6 -9.66 3.67 -12.99
N ARG A 7 -9.40 2.40 -13.32
CA ARG A 7 -9.30 1.32 -12.31
C ARG A 7 -8.12 1.51 -11.38
N GLU A 8 -6.98 1.96 -11.89
CA GLU A 8 -5.80 2.28 -11.11
C GLU A 8 -6.08 3.37 -10.07
N TYR A 9 -6.76 4.44 -10.47
CA TYR A 9 -7.18 5.52 -9.57
C TYR A 9 -8.17 5.03 -8.52
N LEU A 10 -9.13 4.20 -8.92
CA LEU A 10 -10.11 3.61 -8.01
C LEU A 10 -9.45 2.62 -7.04
N ASN A 11 -8.46 1.85 -7.49
CA ASN A 11 -7.68 0.98 -6.63
C ASN A 11 -6.95 1.82 -5.57
N ILE A 12 -6.32 2.94 -5.94
CA ILE A 12 -5.67 3.85 -4.99
C ILE A 12 -6.69 4.41 -3.97
N ILE A 13 -7.88 4.84 -4.40
CA ILE A 13 -8.88 5.40 -3.46
C ILE A 13 -9.41 4.36 -2.48
N TYR A 14 -9.65 3.14 -2.94
CA TYR A 14 -10.44 2.16 -2.19
C TYR A 14 -9.61 1.02 -1.58
N HIS A 15 -8.29 0.98 -1.78
CA HIS A 15 -7.48 -0.13 -1.28
C HIS A 15 -7.53 -0.29 0.24
N ASP A 16 -7.46 0.81 0.99
CA ASP A 16 -7.48 0.81 2.47
C ASP A 16 -8.87 1.07 3.06
N VAL A 17 -9.94 0.93 2.26
CA VAL A 17 -11.31 1.20 2.72
C VAL A 17 -11.73 0.35 3.92
N VAL A 18 -11.12 -0.82 4.09
CA VAL A 18 -11.39 -1.73 5.22
C VAL A 18 -10.85 -1.21 6.56
N GLU A 19 -9.90 -0.28 6.53
CA GLU A 19 -9.34 0.36 7.74
C GLU A 19 -10.36 1.23 8.48
N ILE A 20 -11.46 1.60 7.82
CA ILE A 20 -12.63 2.20 8.49
C ILE A 20 -13.15 1.30 9.63
N GLU A 21 -13.04 -0.02 9.48
CA GLU A 21 -13.53 -0.99 10.47
C GLU A 21 -12.45 -1.52 11.42
N GLU A 22 -11.19 -1.62 10.97
CA GLU A 22 -10.09 -2.28 11.72
C GLU A 22 -9.02 -1.29 12.22
N GLY A 23 -9.00 -0.06 11.71
CA GLY A 23 -7.85 0.85 11.84
C GLY A 23 -6.69 0.47 10.92
N ASP A 24 -5.71 1.38 10.83
CA ASP A 24 -4.45 1.14 10.12
C ASP A 24 -3.48 0.31 10.99
N ILE A 25 -2.72 -0.59 10.35
CA ILE A 25 -1.66 -1.38 10.97
C ILE A 25 -0.31 -0.82 10.51
N PRO A 26 0.38 -0.04 11.36
CA PRO A 26 1.63 0.61 10.96
C PRO A 26 2.75 -0.41 10.71
N LEU A 27 3.71 -0.02 9.88
CA LEU A 27 4.94 -0.75 9.68
C LEU A 27 5.71 -0.85 11.00
N SER A 28 5.98 -2.07 11.46
CA SER A 28 6.79 -2.33 12.66
C SER A 28 8.11 -3.00 12.31
N GLN A 29 9.18 -2.65 13.05
CA GLN A 29 10.46 -3.37 12.99
C GLN A 29 10.34 -4.78 13.62
N ASP A 30 9.42 -4.93 14.58
CA ASP A 30 9.10 -6.22 15.18
C ASP A 30 8.27 -7.06 14.20
N SER A 31 8.75 -8.26 13.88
CA SER A 31 8.11 -9.23 12.99
C SER A 31 6.81 -9.85 13.52
N LYS A 32 6.16 -9.22 14.50
CA LYS A 32 4.82 -9.59 15.01
C LYS A 32 3.70 -9.13 14.07
N THR A 33 3.96 -9.13 12.76
CA THR A 33 2.89 -9.03 11.78
C THR A 33 2.01 -10.27 11.97
N LEU A 34 0.70 -10.07 12.12
CA LEU A 34 -0.27 -11.16 11.99
C LEU A 34 0.12 -12.03 10.79
N ALA A 35 0.04 -13.35 10.92
CA ALA A 35 0.31 -14.21 9.78
C ALA A 35 -0.54 -13.74 8.60
N LYS A 36 0.02 -13.74 7.38
CA LYS A 36 -0.67 -13.19 6.20
C LYS A 36 -2.11 -13.73 6.06
N ALA A 37 -2.32 -14.99 6.45
CA ALA A 37 -3.64 -15.61 6.48
C ALA A 37 -4.61 -14.96 7.49
N ASP A 38 -4.14 -14.70 8.72
CA ASP A 38 -4.95 -14.06 9.77
C ASP A 38 -5.33 -12.63 9.38
N ARG A 39 -4.40 -11.89 8.75
CA ARG A 39 -4.67 -10.55 8.20
C ARG A 39 -5.75 -10.59 7.11
N GLN A 40 -5.62 -11.51 6.16
CA GLN A 40 -6.61 -11.67 5.09
C GLN A 40 -8.00 -12.05 5.62
N GLU A 41 -8.06 -12.88 6.66
CA GLU A 41 -9.34 -13.22 7.29
C GLU A 41 -9.96 -12.01 7.99
N ALA A 42 -9.16 -11.23 8.73
CA ALA A 42 -9.62 -10.00 9.38
C ALA A 42 -10.14 -8.98 8.35
N GLU A 43 -9.37 -8.71 7.30
CA GLU A 43 -9.76 -7.80 6.21
C GLU A 43 -11.05 -8.27 5.49
N SER A 44 -11.21 -9.58 5.29
CA SER A 44 -12.44 -10.15 4.72
C SER A 44 -13.66 -9.94 5.62
N LYS A 45 -13.50 -10.12 6.94
CA LYS A 45 -14.57 -9.83 7.91
C LYS A 45 -14.90 -8.34 7.95
N ALA A 46 -13.89 -7.48 7.91
CA ALA A 46 -14.05 -6.02 7.85
C ALA A 46 -14.82 -5.60 6.61
N LEU A 47 -14.41 -6.08 5.43
CA LEU A 47 -15.08 -5.79 4.16
C LEU A 47 -16.55 -6.23 4.17
N ASN A 48 -16.85 -7.38 4.79
CA ASN A 48 -18.22 -7.87 4.94
C ASN A 48 -19.09 -6.99 5.84
N ARG A 49 -18.53 -6.38 6.90
CA ARG A 49 -19.27 -5.42 7.73
C ARG A 49 -19.44 -4.08 7.01
N LEU A 50 -18.37 -3.59 6.39
CA LEU A 50 -18.35 -2.33 5.66
C LEU A 50 -19.36 -2.32 4.51
N LYS A 51 -19.37 -3.36 3.67
CA LYS A 51 -20.25 -3.40 2.49
C LYS A 51 -21.73 -3.27 2.85
N GLU A 52 -22.14 -3.70 4.05
CA GLU A 52 -23.54 -3.58 4.46
C GLU A 52 -23.95 -2.14 4.77
N LYS A 53 -22.99 -1.29 5.15
CA LYS A 53 -23.17 0.14 5.41
C LYS A 53 -23.12 0.99 4.14
N LEU A 54 -22.64 0.44 3.02
CA LEU A 54 -22.47 1.18 1.77
C LEU A 54 -23.77 1.29 0.95
N PRO A 55 -23.96 2.39 0.18
CA PRO A 55 -25.02 2.49 -0.81
C PRO A 55 -24.98 1.35 -1.84
N ARG A 56 -26.14 0.99 -2.40
CA ARG A 56 -26.33 -0.16 -3.31
C ARG A 56 -25.28 -0.24 -4.43
N LEU A 57 -24.89 0.90 -5.01
CA LEU A 57 -23.90 0.95 -6.11
C LEU A 57 -22.47 0.59 -5.66
N LEU A 58 -22.13 0.83 -4.40
CA LEU A 58 -20.80 0.54 -3.84
C LEU A 58 -20.71 -0.86 -3.23
N LYS A 59 -21.84 -1.47 -2.85
CA LYS A 59 -21.89 -2.81 -2.24
C LYS A 59 -21.21 -3.91 -3.08
N THR A 60 -21.22 -3.77 -4.40
CA THR A 60 -20.54 -4.72 -5.32
C THR A 60 -19.19 -4.18 -5.79
N LYS A 61 -19.11 -2.87 -6.04
CA LYS A 61 -17.93 -2.23 -6.61
C LYS A 61 -16.74 -2.25 -5.66
N VAL A 62 -16.94 -1.88 -4.38
CA VAL A 62 -15.85 -1.78 -3.41
C VAL A 62 -15.23 -3.15 -3.13
N PRO A 63 -15.99 -4.23 -2.87
CA PRO A 63 -15.40 -5.55 -2.72
C PRO A 63 -14.65 -6.05 -3.96
N ALA A 64 -15.11 -5.72 -5.16
CA ALA A 64 -14.43 -6.10 -6.40
C ALA A 64 -13.07 -5.39 -6.54
N LEU A 65 -13.02 -4.08 -6.30
CA LEU A 65 -11.78 -3.30 -6.33
C LEU A 65 -10.81 -3.71 -5.22
N PHE A 66 -11.31 -3.88 -3.99
CA PHE A 66 -10.49 -4.33 -2.87
C PHE A 66 -9.83 -5.68 -3.18
N LYS A 67 -10.63 -6.64 -3.68
CA LYS A 67 -10.11 -7.95 -4.10
C LYS A 67 -9.08 -7.83 -5.21
N GLU A 68 -9.34 -7.01 -6.22
CA GLU A 68 -8.40 -6.78 -7.32
C GLU A 68 -7.05 -6.24 -6.83
N PHE A 69 -7.07 -5.22 -5.97
CA PHE A 69 -5.86 -4.65 -5.38
C PHE A 69 -5.08 -5.69 -4.57
N GLN A 70 -5.78 -6.43 -3.69
CA GLN A 70 -5.18 -7.48 -2.85
C GLN A 70 -4.55 -8.62 -3.66
N GLU A 71 -5.16 -9.01 -4.77
CA GLU A 71 -4.61 -10.05 -5.63
C GLU A 71 -3.40 -9.60 -6.43
N CYS A 72 -3.28 -8.29 -6.73
CA CYS A 72 -2.14 -7.68 -7.42
C CYS A 72 -1.77 -8.38 -8.75
N LYS A 73 -2.79 -8.87 -9.48
CA LYS A 73 -2.62 -9.60 -10.74
C LYS A 73 -2.82 -8.73 -11.99
N THR A 74 -3.63 -7.69 -11.89
CA THR A 74 -3.92 -6.79 -13.02
C THR A 74 -2.82 -5.72 -13.13
N PRO A 75 -2.53 -5.19 -14.34
CA PRO A 75 -1.62 -4.06 -14.50
C PRO A 75 -2.00 -2.87 -13.61
N GLU A 76 -3.30 -2.57 -13.51
CA GLU A 76 -3.84 -1.47 -12.71
C GLU A 76 -3.64 -1.68 -11.21
N ALA A 77 -3.83 -2.90 -10.70
CA ALA A 77 -3.56 -3.22 -9.30
C ALA A 77 -2.06 -3.15 -8.98
N ARG A 78 -1.21 -3.65 -9.89
CA ARG A 78 0.24 -3.60 -9.73
C ARG A 78 0.75 -2.17 -9.71
N PHE A 79 0.22 -1.32 -10.59
CA PHE A 79 0.54 0.10 -10.60
C PHE A 79 0.07 0.79 -9.33
N ALA A 80 -1.20 0.59 -8.93
CA ALA A 80 -1.73 1.15 -7.69
C ALA A 80 -0.90 0.74 -6.46
N ASN A 81 -0.47 -0.52 -6.38
CA ASN A 81 0.36 -1.01 -5.29
C ASN A 81 1.77 -0.38 -5.30
N ALA A 82 2.37 -0.21 -6.48
CA ALA A 82 3.62 0.52 -6.62
C ALA A 82 3.49 1.99 -6.17
N ILE A 83 2.40 2.67 -6.53
CA ILE A 83 2.16 4.05 -6.09
C ILE A 83 1.96 4.12 -4.58
N ASP A 84 1.14 3.24 -3.98
CA ASP A 84 0.97 3.14 -2.53
C ASP A 84 2.33 2.97 -1.81
N LYS A 85 3.19 2.07 -2.30
CA LYS A 85 4.52 1.87 -1.69
C LYS A 85 5.47 3.03 -1.88
N LEU A 86 5.40 3.74 -3.00
CA LEU A 86 6.22 4.93 -3.25
C LEU A 86 5.74 6.11 -2.40
N ASP A 87 4.43 6.34 -2.33
CA ASP A 87 3.83 7.44 -1.56
C ASP A 87 4.20 7.33 -0.08
N ALA A 88 4.14 6.12 0.48
CA ALA A 88 4.62 5.86 1.84
C ALA A 88 6.08 6.31 2.03
N VAL A 89 6.98 6.08 1.07
CA VAL A 89 8.40 6.52 1.16
C VAL A 89 8.56 8.04 0.96
N ILE A 90 7.64 8.68 0.23
CA ILE A 90 7.64 10.13 0.03
C ILE A 90 7.17 10.86 1.29
N GLN A 91 6.07 10.42 1.89
CA GLN A 91 5.52 11.03 3.11
C GLN A 91 6.56 11.09 4.25
N GLU A 92 7.41 10.08 4.26
CA GLU A 92 8.49 9.91 5.22
C GLU A 92 9.60 10.99 5.16
N LEU A 93 9.66 11.77 4.08
CA LEU A 93 10.48 12.98 4.01
C LEU A 93 10.08 14.01 5.07
N ASP A 94 8.83 14.01 5.52
CA ASP A 94 8.33 14.93 6.54
C ASP A 94 8.70 14.49 7.96
N TYR A 95 9.11 13.24 8.16
CA TYR A 95 9.26 12.60 9.47
C TYR A 95 10.67 12.04 9.72
N LYS A 96 11.71 12.85 9.47
CA LYS A 96 13.12 12.45 9.62
C LYS A 96 13.50 11.75 10.93
N ARG A 97 12.83 12.07 12.03
CA ARG A 97 13.10 11.45 13.35
C ARG A 97 12.63 10.00 13.43
N ASP A 98 11.57 9.66 12.70
CA ASP A 98 10.93 8.35 12.78
C ASP A 98 11.78 7.28 12.06
N TRP A 99 12.70 7.72 11.20
CA TRP A 99 13.71 6.89 10.55
C TRP A 99 14.88 6.46 11.44
N LYS A 100 15.03 7.03 12.63
CA LYS A 100 16.13 6.67 13.52
C LYS A 100 16.03 5.22 13.96
N GLY A 101 17.12 4.47 13.79
CA GLY A 101 17.17 3.02 14.01
C GLY A 101 16.69 2.16 12.83
N TRP A 102 16.19 2.74 11.73
CA TRP A 102 15.88 1.99 10.50
C TRP A 102 17.09 1.93 9.57
N ALA A 103 17.25 0.79 8.90
CA ALA A 103 18.26 0.60 7.87
C ALA A 103 17.69 0.87 6.47
N ALA A 104 18.43 1.59 5.62
CA ALA A 104 18.06 1.80 4.22
C ALA A 104 17.80 0.47 3.48
N GLU A 105 18.58 -0.55 3.80
CA GLU A 105 18.47 -1.89 3.20
C GLU A 105 17.21 -2.64 3.63
N PHE A 106 16.63 -2.31 4.79
CA PHE A 106 15.32 -2.82 5.17
C PHE A 106 14.28 -2.36 4.15
N LEU A 107 14.19 -1.06 3.89
CA LEU A 107 13.19 -0.52 2.95
C LEU A 107 13.37 -1.05 1.54
N LYS A 108 14.62 -1.11 1.05
CA LYS A 108 14.89 -1.65 -0.28
C LYS A 108 14.40 -3.09 -0.38
N ARG A 109 14.70 -3.93 0.62
CA ARG A 109 14.23 -5.31 0.65
C ARG A 109 12.70 -5.41 0.66
N GLU A 110 12.03 -4.58 1.48
CA GLU A 110 10.57 -4.64 1.61
C GLU A 110 9.82 -4.02 0.42
N LYS A 111 10.36 -2.99 -0.22
CA LYS A 111 9.61 -2.15 -1.19
C LYS A 111 10.06 -2.34 -2.65
N ALA A 112 11.31 -2.66 -2.94
CA ALA A 112 11.83 -2.66 -4.31
C ALA A 112 11.09 -3.62 -5.25
N ILE A 113 10.60 -4.76 -4.72
CA ILE A 113 9.86 -5.76 -5.50
C ILE A 113 8.61 -5.19 -6.18
N TYR A 114 7.97 -4.18 -5.58
CA TYR A 114 6.78 -3.54 -6.13
C TYR A 114 7.09 -2.61 -7.31
N PHE A 115 8.35 -2.17 -7.43
CA PHE A 115 8.79 -1.24 -8.47
C PHE A 115 9.47 -1.94 -9.65
N GLU A 116 9.89 -3.20 -9.52
CA GLU A 116 10.47 -4.00 -10.63
C GLU A 116 9.70 -3.91 -11.95
N PRO A 117 8.35 -3.86 -11.97
CA PRO A 117 7.62 -3.79 -13.22
C PRO A 117 7.57 -2.39 -13.85
N PHE A 118 8.05 -1.37 -13.15
CA PHE A 118 7.93 0.05 -13.48
C PHE A 118 9.30 0.73 -13.33
N PRO A 119 10.16 0.66 -14.35
CA PRO A 119 11.54 1.16 -14.28
C PRO A 119 11.65 2.62 -13.82
N GLU A 120 10.74 3.47 -14.27
CA GLU A 120 10.71 4.91 -13.92
C GLU A 120 10.38 5.12 -12.44
N ILE A 121 9.45 4.33 -11.89
CA ILE A 121 9.13 4.36 -10.45
C ILE A 121 10.31 3.83 -9.64
N LYS A 122 10.97 2.77 -10.12
CA LYS A 122 12.15 2.19 -9.48
C LYS A 122 13.30 3.19 -9.43
N GLU A 123 13.57 3.89 -10.52
CA GLU A 123 14.59 4.95 -10.57
C GLU A 123 14.28 6.07 -9.58
N ALA A 124 13.03 6.52 -9.51
CA ALA A 124 12.59 7.53 -8.55
C ALA A 124 12.79 7.07 -7.10
N PHE A 125 12.39 5.83 -6.77
CA PHE A 125 12.60 5.24 -5.46
C PHE A 125 14.08 5.16 -5.09
N GLU A 126 14.94 4.69 -5.99
CA GLU A 126 16.38 4.64 -5.75
C GLU A 126 17.00 6.03 -5.54
N GLY A 127 16.50 7.04 -6.26
CA GLY A 127 16.85 8.44 -6.04
C GLY A 127 16.50 8.92 -4.64
N LEU A 128 15.27 8.66 -4.18
CA LEU A 128 14.82 8.96 -2.83
C LEU A 128 15.67 8.25 -1.77
N MET A 129 15.97 6.97 -1.96
CA MET A 129 16.80 6.21 -1.03
C MET A 129 18.22 6.78 -0.91
N ARG A 130 18.82 7.22 -2.02
CA ARG A 130 20.12 7.92 -2.00
C ARG A 130 20.05 9.24 -1.24
N TYR A 131 19.00 10.02 -1.47
CA TYR A 131 18.78 11.30 -0.78
C TYR A 131 18.60 11.09 0.74
N LEU A 132 17.70 10.20 1.16
CA LEU A 132 17.44 9.90 2.56
C LEU A 132 18.72 9.45 3.30
N ALA A 133 19.55 8.63 2.66
CA ALA A 133 20.83 8.20 3.21
C ALA A 133 21.85 9.35 3.33
N GLY A 134 21.98 10.18 2.29
CA GLY A 134 22.88 11.34 2.31
C GLY A 134 22.49 12.38 3.35
N GLU A 135 21.20 12.55 3.59
CA GLU A 135 20.66 13.47 4.59
C GLU A 135 20.64 12.88 6.02
N GLY A 136 21.07 11.64 6.21
CA GLY A 136 21.13 11.03 7.54
C GLY A 136 19.76 10.78 8.16
N TYR A 137 18.77 10.37 7.35
CA TYR A 137 17.49 9.86 7.85
C TYR A 137 17.71 8.52 8.58
N PHE A 138 18.42 7.60 7.93
CA PHE A 138 18.79 6.30 8.51
C PHE A 138 19.88 6.40 9.57
N GLY A 139 20.05 5.32 10.33
CA GLY A 139 21.01 5.23 11.45
C GLY A 139 20.35 5.48 12.78
#